data_AF-Q4KLL1-F1
#
_entry.id   AF-Q4KLL1-F1
#
_cell.length_a   1.000
_cell.length_b   1.000
_cell.length_c   1.000
_cell.angle_alpha   90.00
_cell.angle_beta   90.00
_cell.angle_gamma   90.00
#
_symmetry.space_group_name_H-M   'P 1'
#
loop_
_entity.id
_entity.type
_entity.pdbx_description
1 polymer ?
#
loop_
_entity_poly.entity_id
_entity_poly.type
_entity_poly.pdbx_seq_one_letter_code
_entity_poly.pdbx_strand_id
1 'polypeptide(L)'
;MDVGADEFEQSLPFLQELVAGADFVGLDIEFTGLRSNLSRPQQISLFDLPSEWYLKTRQSVQQFTICQIGLSMFSSVEGESNKYVAHSCNFFLFPTTFGILDSEFSFQASSVQFLNQYGFDYNKFLKNGIPYMNEEQEKKIKHSILRGNWRVRSSLDKDQIKVVIDKVTQWLDLAEEGDQMTLPGISGFQAFEVQLVLRQALPNIWTVLKEEGVIVKKVSQPHRWYLEHASCDQVTCWKEQILLSARGFSVFFQMLVKAQKPLVGHNMMTDLLHLHEKFFRPLPESYDQFKQNIHSLFPVLIDTKNVTKDIWKKVRVLWLTLTSSQGHWDVFCGAPRVLLS
;
A
#
# COMPACT_ATOMS: atom_id res chain seq x y z
N MET A 1 15.13 5.46 4.90
CA MET A 1 14.36 6.65 4.46
C MET A 1 12.92 6.43 4.88
N ASP A 2 12.29 7.41 5.51
CA ASP A 2 10.86 7.38 5.76
C ASP A 2 10.15 8.09 4.61
N VAL A 3 9.08 7.50 4.09
CA VAL A 3 8.33 8.02 2.94
C VAL A 3 6.86 8.15 3.34
N GLY A 4 6.36 9.39 3.30
CA GLY A 4 4.94 9.72 3.48
C GLY A 4 4.28 10.08 2.15
N ALA A 5 3.00 10.47 2.21
CA ALA A 5 2.21 10.80 1.02
C ALA A 5 2.82 11.94 0.18
N ASP A 6 3.37 12.97 0.82
CA ASP A 6 3.84 14.18 0.15
C ASP A 6 5.10 13.93 -0.68
N GLU A 7 6.03 13.10 -0.20
CA GLU A 7 7.30 12.80 -0.89
C GLU A 7 7.21 11.57 -1.79
N PHE A 8 6.13 10.78 -1.70
CA PHE A 8 6.03 9.50 -2.40
C PHE A 8 6.10 9.65 -3.92
N GLU A 9 5.29 10.53 -4.52
CA GLU A 9 5.27 10.69 -5.98
C GLU A 9 6.63 11.15 -6.53
N GLN A 10 7.33 12.04 -5.81
CA GLN A 10 8.64 12.56 -6.21
C GLN A 10 9.76 11.50 -6.07
N SER A 11 9.61 10.59 -5.11
CA SER A 11 10.59 9.51 -4.88
C SER A 11 10.38 8.28 -5.78
N LEU A 12 9.24 8.14 -6.46
CA LEU A 12 8.93 6.99 -7.33
C LEU A 12 10.02 6.65 -8.35
N PRO A 13 10.61 7.60 -9.12
CA PRO A 13 11.67 7.26 -10.09
C PRO A 13 12.90 6.65 -9.42
N PHE A 14 13.32 7.23 -8.30
CA PHE A 14 14.44 6.72 -7.51
C PHE A 14 14.15 5.32 -6.92
N LEU A 15 12.95 5.13 -6.37
CA LEU A 15 12.53 3.83 -5.85
C LEU A 15 12.47 2.75 -6.95
N GLN A 16 12.05 3.12 -8.16
CA GLN A 16 12.03 2.22 -9.31
C GLN A 16 13.45 1.78 -9.70
N GLU A 17 14.41 2.69 -9.73
CA GLU A 17 15.82 2.38 -9.99
C GLU A 17 16.39 1.44 -8.93
N LEU A 18 16.13 1.72 -7.65
CA LEU A 18 16.57 0.86 -6.54
C LEU A 18 16.03 -0.57 -6.66
N VAL A 19 14.74 -0.72 -6.98
CA VAL A 19 14.13 -2.05 -7.15
C VAL A 19 14.68 -2.77 -8.37
N ALA A 20 14.91 -2.06 -9.48
CA ALA A 20 15.47 -2.63 -10.70
C ALA A 20 16.90 -3.13 -10.49
N GLY A 21 17.73 -2.34 -9.78
CA GLY A 21 19.12 -2.66 -9.46
C GLY A 21 19.30 -3.69 -8.35
N ALA A 22 18.30 -3.94 -7.52
CA ALA A 22 18.38 -4.90 -6.43
C ALA A 22 18.55 -6.35 -6.92
N ASP A 23 19.37 -7.12 -6.24
CA ASP A 23 19.46 -8.57 -6.38
C ASP A 23 18.31 -9.27 -5.65
N PHE A 24 17.91 -8.75 -4.48
CA PHE A 24 16.75 -9.20 -3.72
C PHE A 24 16.20 -8.09 -2.81
N VAL A 25 14.98 -8.28 -2.31
CA VAL A 25 14.29 -7.32 -1.46
C VAL A 25 13.92 -7.98 -0.13
N GLY A 26 14.33 -7.37 0.99
CA GLY A 26 13.86 -7.70 2.33
C GLY A 26 12.54 -6.99 2.64
N LEU A 27 11.59 -7.69 3.27
CA LEU A 27 10.26 -7.21 3.63
C LEU A 27 9.98 -7.42 5.12
N ASP A 28 9.39 -6.41 5.73
CA ASP A 28 8.76 -6.47 7.05
C ASP A 28 7.54 -5.53 7.07
N ILE A 29 6.45 -5.91 7.75
CA ILE A 29 5.21 -5.11 7.77
C ILE A 29 4.68 -4.97 9.19
N GLU A 30 4.31 -3.74 9.53
CA GLU A 30 3.63 -3.41 10.78
C GLU A 30 2.12 -3.28 10.57
N PHE A 31 1.34 -3.89 11.47
CA PHE A 31 -0.12 -3.99 11.35
C PHE A 31 -0.86 -3.28 12.48
N THR A 32 -2.09 -2.84 12.23
CA THR A 32 -2.96 -2.27 13.29
C THR A 32 -3.42 -3.31 14.31
N GLY A 33 -3.28 -4.60 13.98
CA GLY A 33 -3.60 -5.73 14.84
C GLY A 33 -3.22 -7.05 14.17
N LEU A 34 -3.16 -8.12 14.96
CA LEU A 34 -2.72 -9.45 14.50
C LEU A 34 -3.84 -10.48 14.53
N ARG A 35 -4.72 -10.41 15.53
CA ARG A 35 -5.73 -11.43 15.77
C ARG A 35 -7.07 -10.80 16.10
N SER A 36 -8.10 -11.17 15.37
CA SER A 36 -9.46 -10.78 15.70
C SER A 36 -9.94 -11.58 16.91
N ASN A 37 -10.80 -10.97 17.73
CA ASN A 37 -11.43 -11.64 18.87
C ASN A 37 -12.54 -12.59 18.37
N LEU A 38 -12.13 -13.68 17.73
CA LEU A 38 -13.05 -14.69 17.22
C LEU A 38 -13.54 -15.59 18.35
N SER A 39 -14.79 -16.06 18.25
CA SER A 39 -15.38 -17.07 19.14
C SER A 39 -14.47 -18.30 19.24
N ARG A 40 -14.46 -19.01 20.39
CA ARG A 40 -13.59 -20.18 20.64
C ARG A 40 -13.39 -21.16 19.46
N PRO A 41 -14.41 -21.59 18.68
CA PRO A 41 -14.21 -22.50 17.54
C PRO A 41 -13.44 -21.89 16.35
N GLN A 42 -13.31 -20.57 16.28
CA GLN A 42 -12.64 -19.84 15.20
C GLN A 42 -11.22 -19.38 15.60
N GLN A 43 -10.76 -19.71 16.81
CA GLN A 43 -9.39 -19.43 17.23
C GLN A 43 -8.39 -20.33 16.51
N ILE A 44 -7.23 -19.76 16.20
CA ILE A 44 -6.12 -20.50 15.61
C ILE A 44 -5.65 -21.57 16.60
N SER A 45 -5.62 -22.82 16.14
CA SER A 45 -5.17 -23.98 16.90
C SER A 45 -3.83 -24.48 16.37
N LEU A 46 -3.04 -25.12 17.24
CA LEU A 46 -1.82 -25.83 16.84
C LEU A 46 -2.10 -27.04 15.94
N PHE A 47 -3.35 -27.53 15.95
CA PHE A 47 -3.78 -28.69 15.18
C PHE A 47 -4.52 -28.32 13.89
N ASP A 48 -4.61 -27.03 13.57
CA ASP A 48 -5.24 -26.59 12.32
C ASP A 48 -4.44 -27.10 11.12
N LEU A 49 -5.15 -27.59 10.11
CA LEU A 49 -4.59 -27.77 8.78
C LEU A 49 -4.18 -26.40 8.20
N PRO A 50 -3.21 -26.34 7.28
CA PRO A 50 -2.79 -25.07 6.67
C PRO A 50 -3.95 -24.27 6.04
N SER A 51 -4.93 -24.96 5.44
CA SER A 51 -6.13 -24.34 4.88
C SER A 51 -7.07 -23.78 5.95
N GLU A 52 -7.22 -24.46 7.09
CA GLU A 52 -8.03 -23.99 8.22
C GLU A 52 -7.38 -22.76 8.88
N TRP A 53 -6.06 -22.81 9.09
CA TRP A 53 -5.28 -21.68 9.57
C TRP A 53 -5.42 -20.46 8.64
N TYR A 54 -5.36 -20.70 7.32
CA TYR A 54 -5.54 -19.67 6.30
C TYR A 54 -6.91 -19.01 6.42
N LEU A 55 -8.00 -19.79 6.50
CA LEU A 55 -9.36 -19.25 6.61
C LEU A 55 -9.57 -18.40 7.86
N LYS A 56 -9.02 -18.82 9.01
CA LYS A 56 -9.08 -18.07 10.26
C LYS A 56 -8.27 -16.77 10.17
N THR A 57 -7.07 -16.83 9.61
CA THR A 57 -6.17 -15.67 9.47
C THR A 57 -6.71 -14.67 8.45
N ARG A 58 -7.32 -15.14 7.35
CA ARG A 58 -8.00 -14.31 6.36
C ARG A 58 -9.02 -13.36 7.00
N GLN A 59 -9.82 -13.85 7.96
CA GLN A 59 -10.78 -13.02 8.68
C GLN A 59 -10.08 -11.91 9.50
N SER A 60 -8.93 -12.20 10.11
CA SER A 60 -8.13 -11.19 10.81
C SER A 60 -7.54 -10.15 9.85
N VAL A 61 -6.97 -10.58 8.73
CA VAL A 61 -6.37 -9.70 7.70
C VAL A 61 -7.39 -8.76 7.06
N GLN A 62 -8.64 -9.19 6.95
CA GLN A 62 -9.73 -8.35 6.46
C GLN A 62 -10.13 -7.26 7.47
N GLN A 63 -10.01 -7.53 8.78
CA GLN A 63 -10.35 -6.57 9.83
C GLN A 63 -9.24 -5.56 10.13
N PHE A 64 -7.97 -5.97 10.03
CA PHE A 64 -6.82 -5.11 10.28
C PHE A 64 -6.21 -4.55 9.00
N THR A 65 -5.38 -3.53 9.16
CA THR A 65 -4.70 -2.91 8.04
C THR A 65 -3.20 -2.75 8.28
N ILE A 66 -2.49 -2.40 7.22
CA ILE A 66 -1.06 -2.14 7.23
C ILE A 66 -0.84 -0.69 7.69
N CYS A 67 0.00 -0.50 8.71
CA CYS A 67 0.40 0.83 9.17
C CYS A 67 1.66 1.30 8.44
N GLN A 68 2.62 0.38 8.27
CA GLN A 68 3.92 0.65 7.70
C GLN A 68 4.46 -0.59 6.98
N ILE A 69 5.10 -0.38 5.83
CA ILE A 69 5.88 -1.42 5.14
C ILE A 69 7.35 -1.00 5.16
N GLY A 70 8.20 -1.85 5.74
CA GLY A 70 9.65 -1.76 5.64
C GLY A 70 10.15 -2.58 4.46
N LEU A 71 10.91 -1.95 3.55
CA LEU A 71 11.58 -2.62 2.44
C LEU A 71 13.06 -2.31 2.46
N SER A 72 13.88 -3.33 2.22
CA SER A 72 15.33 -3.17 2.06
C SER A 72 15.77 -3.77 0.74
N MET A 73 16.23 -2.93 -0.18
CA MET A 73 16.73 -3.34 -1.49
C MET A 73 18.23 -3.62 -1.39
N PHE A 74 18.66 -4.86 -1.68
CA PHE A 74 20.05 -5.28 -1.58
C PHE A 74 20.65 -5.42 -2.98
N SER A 75 21.77 -4.75 -3.23
CA SER A 75 22.50 -4.82 -4.51
C SER A 75 23.96 -5.18 -4.25
N SER A 76 24.50 -6.14 -4.98
CA SER A 76 25.90 -6.55 -4.91
C SER A 76 26.82 -5.42 -5.38
N VAL A 77 27.99 -5.32 -4.75
CA VAL A 77 29.00 -4.34 -5.14
C VAL A 77 29.87 -4.92 -6.25
N GLU A 78 29.90 -4.26 -7.41
CA GLU A 78 30.76 -4.67 -8.54
C GLU A 78 32.22 -4.80 -8.09
N GLY A 79 32.81 -5.97 -8.33
CA GLY A 79 34.20 -6.27 -7.97
C GLY A 79 34.41 -6.79 -6.54
N GLU A 80 33.39 -6.86 -5.68
CA GLU A 80 33.49 -7.39 -4.32
C GLU A 80 32.53 -8.59 -4.11
N SER A 81 33.05 -9.81 -4.03
CA SER A 81 32.23 -11.04 -4.08
C SER A 81 31.36 -11.35 -2.84
N ASN A 82 31.38 -10.51 -1.80
CA ASN A 82 30.68 -10.75 -0.53
C ASN A 82 30.14 -9.47 0.13
N LYS A 83 29.87 -8.43 -0.67
CA LYS A 83 29.40 -7.15 -0.15
C LYS A 83 28.15 -6.72 -0.87
N TYR A 84 27.19 -6.28 -0.07
CA TYR A 84 25.93 -5.73 -0.55
C TYR A 84 25.78 -4.30 -0.03
N VAL A 85 25.21 -3.44 -0.85
CA VAL A 85 24.64 -2.16 -0.44
C VAL A 85 23.16 -2.40 -0.18
N ALA A 86 22.68 -1.95 0.98
CA ALA A 86 21.29 -2.04 1.36
C ALA A 86 20.67 -0.64 1.40
N HIS A 87 19.56 -0.46 0.69
CA HIS A 87 18.75 0.75 0.76
C HIS A 87 17.42 0.43 1.44
N SER A 88 17.27 0.90 2.68
CA SER A 88 16.06 0.65 3.49
C SER A 88 15.09 1.83 3.46
N CYS A 89 13.83 1.54 3.15
CA CYS A 89 12.72 2.47 3.06
C CYS A 89 11.56 2.03 3.94
N ASN A 90 10.97 2.96 4.69
CA ASN A 90 9.77 2.77 5.49
C ASN A 90 8.64 3.57 4.87
N PHE A 91 7.60 2.88 4.42
CA PHE A 91 6.43 3.48 3.81
C PHE A 91 5.29 3.47 4.81
N PHE A 92 4.79 4.64 5.19
CA PHE A 92 3.60 4.75 6.03
C PHE A 92 2.37 4.78 5.15
N LEU A 93 1.40 3.91 5.38
CA LEU A 93 0.33 3.65 4.42
C LEU A 93 -1.04 3.88 5.06
N PHE A 94 -1.97 4.51 4.36
CA PHE A 94 -3.34 4.66 4.84
C PHE A 94 -4.35 4.21 3.77
N PRO A 95 -5.41 3.44 4.11
CA PRO A 95 -6.40 3.04 3.13
C PRO A 95 -7.01 4.26 2.43
N THR A 96 -7.15 4.21 1.11
CA THR A 96 -7.75 5.33 0.38
C THR A 96 -9.20 5.58 0.82
N THR A 97 -9.54 6.85 1.04
CA THR A 97 -10.90 7.33 1.35
C THR A 97 -11.56 7.98 0.12
N PHE A 98 -11.05 7.72 -1.08
CA PHE A 98 -11.48 8.41 -2.29
C PHE A 98 -12.88 8.03 -2.75
N GLY A 99 -13.77 9.02 -2.82
CA GLY A 99 -15.09 8.89 -3.43
C GLY A 99 -15.99 7.87 -2.77
N ILE A 100 -16.17 6.73 -3.43
CA ILE A 100 -17.04 5.64 -2.94
C ILE A 100 -16.33 4.65 -2.02
N LEU A 101 -15.00 4.76 -1.88
CA LEU A 101 -14.24 3.88 -1.01
C LEU A 101 -14.20 4.49 0.38
N ASP A 102 -14.77 3.76 1.33
CA ASP A 102 -14.75 4.08 2.74
C ASP A 102 -14.39 2.79 3.47
N SER A 103 -13.11 2.64 3.77
CA SER A 103 -12.56 1.39 4.29
C SER A 103 -12.60 1.42 5.81
N GLU A 104 -13.38 0.53 6.40
CA GLU A 104 -13.37 0.32 7.85
C GLU A 104 -12.26 -0.66 8.22
N PHE A 105 -11.50 -0.32 9.26
CA PHE A 105 -10.49 -1.20 9.84
C PHE A 105 -10.44 -1.01 11.36
N SER A 106 -9.92 -2.01 12.06
CA SER A 106 -9.80 -1.99 13.52
C SER A 106 -8.37 -1.78 13.99
N PHE A 107 -8.24 -1.36 15.25
CA PHE A 107 -6.99 -1.41 16.00
C PHE A 107 -7.09 -2.44 17.12
N GLN A 108 -6.02 -3.21 17.30
CA GLN A 108 -5.85 -4.06 18.47
C GLN A 108 -5.04 -3.28 19.51
N ALA A 109 -5.62 -3.06 20.69
CA ALA A 109 -5.00 -2.26 21.76
C ALA A 109 -3.59 -2.73 22.13
N SER A 110 -3.36 -4.04 22.19
CA SER A 110 -2.03 -4.61 22.48
C SER A 110 -1.00 -4.31 21.38
N SER A 111 -1.41 -4.34 20.11
CA SER A 111 -0.54 -3.98 18.98
C SER A 111 -0.22 -2.49 19.01
N VAL A 112 -1.21 -1.65 19.34
CA VAL A 112 -0.99 -0.20 19.49
C VAL A 112 -0.03 0.11 20.64
N GLN A 113 -0.20 -0.56 21.78
CA GLN A 113 0.70 -0.41 22.91
C GLN A 113 2.13 -0.86 22.56
N PHE A 114 2.27 -2.00 21.88
CA PHE A 114 3.56 -2.51 21.43
C PHE A 114 4.26 -1.52 20.49
N LEU A 115 3.60 -1.07 19.43
CA LEU A 115 4.17 -0.12 18.47
C LEU A 115 4.57 1.22 19.14
N ASN A 116 3.76 1.72 20.06
CA ASN A 116 4.10 2.91 20.85
C ASN A 116 5.36 2.72 21.70
N GLN A 117 5.58 1.53 22.30
CA GLN A 117 6.78 1.23 23.08
C GLN A 117 8.06 1.32 22.24
N TYR A 118 7.96 1.04 20.94
CA TYR A 118 9.08 1.13 19.99
C TYR A 118 9.10 2.46 19.21
N GLY A 119 8.32 3.46 19.63
CA GLY A 119 8.37 4.81 19.07
C GLY A 119 7.68 4.98 17.71
N PHE A 120 6.70 4.14 17.38
CA PHE A 120 5.92 4.28 16.15
C PHE A 120 5.16 5.63 16.12
N ASP A 121 5.34 6.41 15.06
CA ASP A 121 4.65 7.68 14.88
C ASP A 121 3.32 7.50 14.14
N TYR A 122 2.23 7.47 14.90
CA TYR A 122 0.88 7.37 14.36
C TYR A 122 0.48 8.55 13.47
N ASN A 123 1.11 9.72 13.57
CA ASN A 123 0.79 10.83 12.66
C ASN A 123 1.27 10.54 11.24
N LYS A 124 2.43 9.89 11.09
CA LYS A 124 2.93 9.47 9.76
C LYS A 124 1.99 8.48 9.09
N PHE A 125 1.33 7.62 9.87
CA PHE A 125 0.32 6.69 9.40
C PHE A 125 -1.07 7.34 9.16
N LEU A 126 -1.63 8.01 10.16
CA LEU A 126 -3.02 8.48 10.16
C LEU A 126 -3.24 9.78 9.38
N LYS A 127 -2.24 10.66 9.34
CA LYS A 127 -2.35 11.97 8.68
C LYS A 127 -1.66 11.97 7.31
N ASN A 128 -0.45 11.40 7.26
CA ASN A 128 0.43 11.52 6.10
C ASN A 128 0.66 10.16 5.41
N GLY A 129 -0.21 9.18 5.66
CA GLY A 129 -0.08 7.84 5.09
C GLY A 129 -0.34 7.86 3.58
N ILE A 130 0.53 7.18 2.84
CA ILE A 130 0.42 7.03 1.39
C ILE A 130 -0.86 6.25 1.08
N PRO A 131 -1.76 6.76 0.22
CA PRO A 131 -2.97 6.05 -0.14
C PRO A 131 -2.64 4.76 -0.89
N TYR A 132 -3.53 3.79 -0.81
CA TYR A 132 -3.44 2.58 -1.62
C TYR A 132 -4.82 1.98 -1.88
N MET A 133 -4.87 1.12 -2.90
CA MET A 133 -6.04 0.34 -3.26
C MET A 133 -5.67 -0.96 -3.99
N ASN A 134 -6.55 -1.96 -3.94
CA ASN A 134 -6.40 -3.17 -4.75
C ASN A 134 -7.02 -3.03 -6.15
N GLU A 135 -6.81 -4.02 -7.03
CA GLU A 135 -7.28 -3.97 -8.42
C GLU A 135 -8.81 -3.88 -8.55
N GLU A 136 -9.55 -4.47 -7.61
CA GLU A 136 -11.02 -4.41 -7.64
C GLU A 136 -11.55 -3.02 -7.24
N GLN A 137 -10.92 -2.42 -6.23
CA GLN A 137 -11.18 -1.04 -5.83
C GLN A 137 -10.85 -0.06 -6.96
N GLU A 138 -9.73 -0.27 -7.64
CA GLU A 138 -9.34 0.53 -8.80
C GLU A 138 -10.37 0.44 -9.93
N LYS A 139 -10.83 -0.77 -10.26
CA LYS A 139 -11.89 -0.98 -11.27
C LYS A 139 -13.18 -0.23 -10.91
N LYS A 140 -13.57 -0.24 -9.63
CA LYS A 140 -14.77 0.47 -9.14
C LYS A 140 -14.60 1.99 -9.28
N ILE A 141 -13.46 2.54 -8.88
CA ILE A 141 -13.17 3.98 -9.04
C ILE A 141 -13.16 4.36 -10.52
N LYS A 142 -12.42 3.63 -11.36
CA LYS A 142 -12.33 3.87 -12.80
C LYS A 142 -13.71 3.87 -13.45
N HIS A 143 -14.55 2.91 -13.11
CA HIS A 143 -15.92 2.84 -13.62
C HIS A 143 -16.79 4.03 -13.18
N SER A 144 -16.69 4.45 -11.91
CA SER A 144 -17.42 5.62 -11.39
C SER A 144 -16.99 6.92 -12.07
N ILE A 145 -15.67 7.13 -12.24
CA ILE A 145 -15.11 8.31 -12.93
C ILE A 145 -15.54 8.33 -14.40
N LEU A 146 -15.52 7.18 -15.08
CA LEU A 146 -15.91 7.10 -16.50
C LEU A 146 -17.41 7.34 -16.72
N ARG A 147 -18.26 6.89 -15.80
CA ARG A 147 -19.71 7.11 -15.88
C ARG A 147 -20.16 8.50 -15.44
N GLY A 148 -19.28 9.32 -14.87
CA GLY A 148 -19.63 10.64 -14.33
C GLY A 148 -20.57 10.58 -13.12
N ASN A 149 -20.75 9.40 -12.53
CA ASN A 149 -21.57 9.20 -11.33
C ASN A 149 -20.68 9.25 -10.08
N TRP A 150 -19.91 10.33 -9.94
CA TRP A 150 -19.06 10.52 -8.77
C TRP A 150 -19.92 10.84 -7.54
N ARG A 151 -19.59 10.22 -6.41
CA ARG A 151 -20.26 10.46 -5.13
C ARG A 151 -19.22 10.52 -4.03
N VAL A 152 -19.23 11.63 -3.30
CA VAL A 152 -18.46 11.81 -2.08
C VAL A 152 -19.19 11.08 -0.95
N ARG A 153 -18.51 10.20 -0.22
CA ARG A 153 -19.11 9.51 0.93
C ARG A 153 -19.00 10.28 2.24
N SER A 154 -17.82 10.84 2.54
CA SER A 154 -17.56 11.45 3.84
C SER A 154 -18.45 12.68 4.08
N SER A 155 -18.99 12.81 5.30
CA SER A 155 -19.84 13.95 5.69
C SER A 155 -19.04 15.24 5.80
N LEU A 156 -17.81 15.14 6.32
CA LEU A 156 -16.90 16.28 6.48
C LEU A 156 -16.51 16.87 5.11
N ASP A 157 -16.34 16.02 4.10
CA ASP A 157 -16.05 16.46 2.74
C ASP A 157 -17.30 17.05 2.08
N LYS A 158 -18.51 16.52 2.35
CA LYS A 158 -19.75 17.08 1.78
C LYS A 158 -19.98 18.53 2.20
N ASP A 159 -19.77 18.88 3.46
CA ASP A 159 -19.98 20.25 3.95
C ASP A 159 -18.94 21.21 3.35
N GLN A 160 -17.66 20.81 3.33
CA GLN A 160 -16.60 21.59 2.68
C GLN A 160 -16.86 21.76 1.18
N ILE A 161 -17.24 20.69 0.50
CA ILE A 161 -17.55 20.71 -0.93
C ILE A 161 -18.78 21.57 -1.20
N LYS A 162 -19.79 21.56 -0.34
CA LYS A 162 -20.95 22.46 -0.46
C LYS A 162 -20.52 23.92 -0.37
N VAL A 163 -19.69 24.28 0.61
CA VAL A 163 -19.13 25.65 0.72
C VAL A 163 -18.36 26.03 -0.55
N VAL A 164 -17.58 25.11 -1.12
CA VAL A 164 -16.86 25.33 -2.38
C VAL A 164 -17.83 25.52 -3.55
N ILE A 165 -18.87 24.69 -3.68
CA ILE A 165 -19.90 24.82 -4.73
C ILE A 165 -20.62 26.17 -4.60
N ASP A 166 -21.04 26.55 -3.40
CA ASP A 166 -21.75 27.82 -3.16
C ASP A 166 -20.86 29.01 -3.53
N LYS A 167 -19.58 28.98 -3.16
CA LYS A 167 -18.59 30.01 -3.52
C LYS A 167 -18.37 30.10 -5.03
N VAL A 168 -18.22 28.97 -5.71
CA VAL A 168 -18.04 28.94 -7.18
C VAL A 168 -19.32 29.41 -7.88
N THR A 169 -20.50 29.07 -7.36
CA THR A 169 -21.79 29.49 -7.93
C THR A 169 -21.96 31.01 -7.84
N GLN A 170 -21.69 31.60 -6.66
CA GLN A 170 -21.74 33.06 -6.48
C GLN A 170 -20.77 33.79 -7.40
N TRP A 171 -19.56 33.24 -7.61
CA TRP A 171 -18.60 33.81 -8.56
C TRP A 171 -19.09 33.67 -10.00
N LEU A 172 -19.70 32.54 -10.38
CA LEU A 172 -20.22 32.31 -11.73
C LEU A 172 -21.31 33.29 -12.14
N ASP A 173 -22.13 33.76 -11.19
CA ASP A 173 -23.19 34.74 -11.45
C ASP A 173 -22.62 36.11 -11.87
N LEU A 174 -21.40 36.44 -11.43
CA LEU A 174 -20.74 37.72 -11.69
C LEU A 174 -19.67 37.66 -12.80
N ALA A 175 -19.09 36.49 -13.04
CA ALA A 175 -17.97 36.31 -13.96
C ALA A 175 -18.36 36.39 -15.44
N GLU A 176 -17.43 36.81 -16.31
CA GLU A 176 -17.57 36.73 -17.77
C GLU A 176 -16.88 35.47 -18.33
N GLU A 177 -17.16 35.11 -19.59
CA GLU A 177 -16.51 33.95 -20.22
C GLU A 177 -14.99 34.18 -20.34
N GLY A 178 -14.19 33.24 -19.84
CA GLY A 178 -12.73 33.35 -19.78
C GLY A 178 -12.18 33.75 -18.42
N ASP A 179 -13.02 34.29 -17.52
CA ASP A 179 -12.64 34.60 -16.15
C ASP A 179 -12.23 33.36 -15.38
N GLN A 180 -11.35 33.56 -14.39
CA GLN A 180 -10.79 32.49 -13.57
C GLN A 180 -10.83 32.87 -12.09
N MET A 181 -11.12 31.88 -11.24
CA MET A 181 -10.97 31.98 -9.79
C MET A 181 -10.05 30.87 -9.28
N THR A 182 -9.29 31.17 -8.23
CA THR A 182 -8.45 30.17 -7.55
C THR A 182 -9.13 29.74 -6.25
N LEU A 183 -9.15 28.44 -6.00
CA LEU A 183 -9.54 27.84 -4.73
C LEU A 183 -8.25 27.47 -3.95
N PRO A 184 -7.74 28.40 -3.11
CA PRO A 184 -6.50 28.17 -2.38
C PRO A 184 -6.70 27.13 -1.26
N GLY A 185 -5.62 26.44 -0.91
CA GLY A 185 -5.61 25.47 0.20
C GLY A 185 -6.18 24.09 -0.13
N ILE A 186 -6.74 23.90 -1.33
CA ILE A 186 -7.15 22.59 -1.83
C ILE A 186 -6.00 22.02 -2.65
N SER A 187 -5.21 21.15 -2.02
CA SER A 187 -4.01 20.55 -2.62
C SER A 187 -4.06 19.02 -2.56
N GLY A 188 -3.12 18.39 -3.26
CA GLY A 188 -2.99 16.95 -3.30
C GLY A 188 -4.28 16.25 -3.69
N PHE A 189 -4.62 15.21 -2.94
CA PHE A 189 -5.68 14.29 -3.30
C PHE A 189 -7.10 14.88 -3.25
N GLN A 190 -7.37 15.77 -2.29
CA GLN A 190 -8.66 16.46 -2.16
C GLN A 190 -8.97 17.36 -3.36
N ALA A 191 -7.93 17.88 -4.02
CA ALA A 191 -8.09 18.73 -5.20
C ALA A 191 -8.74 17.99 -6.38
N PHE A 192 -8.47 16.69 -6.52
CA PHE A 192 -9.08 15.88 -7.57
C PHE A 192 -10.57 15.60 -7.30
N GLU A 193 -10.92 15.34 -6.05
CA GLU A 193 -12.32 15.14 -5.65
C GLU A 193 -13.16 16.40 -5.89
N VAL A 194 -12.63 17.56 -5.48
CA VAL A 194 -13.28 18.86 -5.70
C VAL A 194 -13.47 19.13 -7.20
N GLN A 195 -12.47 18.85 -8.03
CA GLN A 195 -12.60 19.00 -9.48
C GLN A 195 -13.69 18.11 -10.08
N LEU A 196 -13.78 16.84 -9.65
CA LEU A 196 -14.80 15.91 -10.12
C LEU A 196 -16.21 16.40 -9.75
N VAL A 197 -16.40 16.81 -8.50
CA VAL A 197 -17.70 17.30 -8.03
C VAL A 197 -18.09 18.60 -8.73
N LEU A 198 -17.18 19.57 -8.83
CA LEU A 198 -17.45 20.85 -9.49
C LEU A 198 -17.87 20.64 -10.95
N ARG A 199 -17.13 19.81 -11.70
CA ARG A 199 -17.46 19.52 -13.11
C ARG A 199 -18.79 18.80 -13.25
N GLN A 200 -19.19 17.98 -12.28
CA GLN A 200 -20.49 17.29 -12.28
C GLN A 200 -21.65 18.24 -11.90
N ALA A 201 -21.41 19.15 -10.94
CA ALA A 201 -22.43 20.05 -10.42
C ALA A 201 -22.71 21.26 -11.34
N LEU A 202 -21.67 21.78 -12.00
CA LEU A 202 -21.74 23.05 -12.73
C LEU A 202 -21.38 22.82 -14.21
N PRO A 203 -22.29 23.12 -15.17
CA PRO A 203 -22.07 22.83 -16.59
C PRO A 203 -21.11 23.82 -17.27
N ASN A 204 -21.02 25.07 -16.81
CA ASN A 204 -20.32 26.16 -17.52
C ASN A 204 -18.93 26.45 -16.95
N ILE A 205 -18.25 25.43 -16.43
CA ILE A 205 -16.92 25.56 -15.85
C ILE A 205 -15.93 24.51 -16.36
N TRP A 206 -14.66 24.88 -16.29
CA TRP A 206 -13.53 23.98 -16.43
C TRP A 206 -12.59 24.17 -15.25
N THR A 207 -11.98 23.09 -14.76
CA THR A 207 -11.05 23.16 -13.61
C THR A 207 -9.66 22.69 -13.99
N VAL A 208 -8.62 23.27 -13.39
CA VAL A 208 -7.21 22.90 -13.61
C VAL A 208 -6.48 22.92 -12.27
N LEU A 209 -5.71 21.88 -11.97
CA LEU A 209 -4.83 21.85 -10.80
C LEU A 209 -3.53 22.63 -11.07
N LYS A 210 -3.15 23.52 -10.15
CA LYS A 210 -1.85 24.18 -10.11
C LYS A 210 -1.27 24.10 -8.68
N GLU A 211 -0.01 24.50 -8.51
CA GLU A 211 0.68 24.49 -7.19
C GLU A 211 -0.09 25.27 -6.11
N GLU A 212 -0.73 26.38 -6.48
CA GLU A 212 -1.48 27.26 -5.56
C GLU A 212 -2.90 26.76 -5.24
N GLY A 213 -3.35 25.67 -5.88
CA GLY A 213 -4.67 25.07 -5.68
C GLY A 213 -5.45 24.79 -6.97
N VAL A 214 -6.78 24.68 -6.85
CA VAL A 214 -7.65 24.40 -8.00
C VAL A 214 -8.10 25.71 -8.65
N ILE A 215 -7.76 25.90 -9.92
CA ILE A 215 -8.28 27.02 -10.73
C ILE A 215 -9.57 26.59 -11.39
N VAL A 216 -10.61 27.41 -11.24
CA VAL A 216 -11.91 27.26 -11.92
C VAL A 216 -12.01 28.35 -12.97
N LYS A 217 -12.27 27.97 -14.23
CA LYS A 217 -12.47 28.88 -15.37
C LYS A 217 -13.92 28.84 -15.82
N LYS A 218 -14.51 29.99 -16.10
CA LYS A 218 -15.84 30.07 -16.72
C LYS A 218 -15.70 29.85 -18.22
N VAL A 219 -16.41 28.86 -18.74
CA VAL A 219 -16.36 28.46 -20.14
C VAL A 219 -17.77 28.23 -20.68
N SER A 220 -18.01 28.56 -21.95
CA SER A 220 -19.25 28.17 -22.61
C SER A 220 -19.37 26.65 -22.76
N GLN A 221 -20.60 26.14 -22.90
CA GLN A 221 -20.84 24.71 -23.10
C GLN A 221 -20.13 24.13 -24.33
N PRO A 222 -20.10 24.81 -25.50
CA PRO A 222 -19.35 24.33 -26.66
C PRO A 222 -17.83 24.27 -26.38
N HIS A 223 -17.30 25.28 -25.68
CA HIS A 223 -15.89 25.31 -25.30
C HIS A 223 -15.56 24.19 -24.30
N ARG A 224 -16.42 23.92 -23.32
CA ARG A 224 -16.28 22.78 -22.42
C ARG A 224 -16.29 21.46 -23.18
N TRP A 225 -17.24 21.26 -24.09
CA TRP A 225 -17.30 20.05 -24.90
C TRP A 225 -16.01 19.87 -25.70
N TYR A 226 -15.49 20.95 -26.29
CA TYR A 226 -14.18 20.94 -26.93
C TYR A 226 -13.06 20.56 -25.94
N LEU A 227 -12.97 21.14 -24.74
CA LEU A 227 -11.95 20.76 -23.75
C LEU A 227 -12.08 19.30 -23.28
N GLU A 228 -13.29 18.73 -23.27
CA GLU A 228 -13.54 17.33 -22.96
C GLU A 228 -13.20 16.37 -24.11
N HIS A 229 -13.12 16.83 -25.36
CA HIS A 229 -12.99 15.96 -26.55
C HIS A 229 -11.81 16.27 -27.48
N ALA A 230 -11.40 17.53 -27.60
CA ALA A 230 -10.29 17.99 -28.45
C ALA A 230 -8.92 17.61 -27.90
N SER A 231 -8.84 17.46 -26.59
CA SER A 231 -7.68 16.97 -25.86
C SER A 231 -7.63 15.43 -25.94
N CYS A 232 -7.57 14.88 -27.17
CA CYS A 232 -7.56 13.43 -27.43
C CYS A 232 -6.34 12.73 -26.77
N ASP A 233 -5.31 13.49 -26.40
CA ASP A 233 -4.17 13.03 -25.57
C ASP A 233 -4.28 13.44 -24.06
N GLN A 234 -5.19 14.34 -23.69
CA GLN A 234 -5.20 15.01 -22.37
C GLN A 234 -6.42 14.66 -21.50
N VAL A 235 -7.53 14.19 -22.07
CA VAL A 235 -8.74 13.79 -21.30
C VAL A 235 -8.58 12.42 -20.65
N THR A 236 -7.84 11.52 -21.29
CA THR A 236 -7.20 10.36 -20.68
C THR A 236 -6.20 10.80 -19.62
N CYS A 237 -5.33 11.77 -19.92
CA CYS A 237 -4.25 12.20 -19.04
C CYS A 237 -4.72 12.69 -17.65
N TRP A 238 -5.73 13.55 -17.52
CA TRP A 238 -6.13 14.04 -16.19
C TRP A 238 -6.89 12.98 -15.36
N LYS A 239 -7.74 12.15 -15.99
CA LYS A 239 -8.40 11.02 -15.31
C LYS A 239 -7.39 9.95 -14.90
N GLU A 240 -6.37 9.74 -15.72
CA GLU A 240 -5.24 8.87 -15.41
C GLU A 240 -4.38 9.46 -14.30
N GLN A 241 -4.13 10.76 -14.26
CA GLN A 241 -3.45 11.43 -13.14
C GLN A 241 -4.21 11.24 -11.82
N ILE A 242 -5.54 11.41 -11.82
CA ILE A 242 -6.37 11.11 -10.65
C ILE A 242 -6.18 9.66 -10.20
N LEU A 243 -6.26 8.72 -11.14
CA LEU A 243 -6.07 7.30 -10.86
C LEU A 243 -4.66 6.99 -10.37
N LEU A 244 -3.64 7.65 -10.91
CA LEU A 244 -2.24 7.48 -10.50
C LEU A 244 -2.02 7.97 -9.08
N SER A 245 -2.47 9.19 -8.75
CA SER A 245 -2.39 9.70 -7.37
C SER A 245 -3.24 8.87 -6.40
N ALA A 246 -4.41 8.38 -6.83
CA ALA A 246 -5.26 7.52 -5.99
C ALA A 246 -4.62 6.16 -5.69
N ARG A 247 -3.88 5.59 -6.65
CA ARG A 247 -3.21 4.29 -6.48
C ARG A 247 -2.13 4.36 -5.41
N GLY A 248 -1.45 5.50 -5.27
CA GLY A 248 -0.37 5.71 -4.32
C GLY A 248 0.59 4.52 -4.25
N PHE A 249 0.71 3.90 -3.07
CA PHE A 249 1.64 2.78 -2.86
C PHE A 249 1.38 1.58 -3.79
N SER A 250 0.16 1.39 -4.27
CA SER A 250 -0.17 0.33 -5.23
C SER A 250 0.59 0.46 -6.54
N VAL A 251 1.00 1.67 -6.95
CA VAL A 251 1.89 1.88 -8.10
C VAL A 251 3.24 1.22 -7.84
N PHE A 252 3.82 1.47 -6.68
CA PHE A 252 5.12 0.90 -6.31
C PHE A 252 5.03 -0.61 -6.06
N PHE A 253 3.93 -1.11 -5.48
CA PHE A 253 3.66 -2.54 -5.39
C PHE A 253 3.67 -3.22 -6.77
N GLN A 254 3.05 -2.61 -7.77
CA GLN A 254 3.11 -3.13 -9.16
C GLN A 254 4.53 -3.12 -9.71
N MET A 255 5.37 -2.14 -9.36
CA MET A 255 6.79 -2.13 -9.73
C MET A 255 7.56 -3.29 -9.09
N LEU A 256 7.35 -3.54 -7.79
CA LEU A 256 7.94 -4.68 -7.07
C LEU A 256 7.57 -6.02 -7.73
N VAL A 257 6.27 -6.19 -8.04
CA VAL A 257 5.78 -7.38 -8.74
C VAL A 257 6.44 -7.50 -10.11
N LYS A 258 6.46 -6.44 -10.93
CA LYS A 258 7.07 -6.48 -12.27
C LYS A 258 8.56 -6.79 -12.26
N ALA A 259 9.28 -6.35 -11.23
CA ALA A 259 10.71 -6.59 -11.10
C ALA A 259 11.05 -8.06 -10.83
N GLN A 260 10.09 -8.84 -10.30
CA GLN A 260 10.21 -10.28 -10.06
C GLN A 260 11.46 -10.65 -9.24
N LYS A 261 11.92 -9.74 -8.38
CA LYS A 261 13.09 -9.96 -7.51
C LYS A 261 12.72 -10.94 -6.39
N PRO A 262 13.66 -11.77 -5.90
CA PRO A 262 13.46 -12.57 -4.71
C PRO A 262 13.03 -11.69 -3.54
N LEU A 263 11.94 -12.10 -2.88
CA LEU A 263 11.39 -11.41 -1.73
C LEU A 263 11.69 -12.24 -0.46
N VAL A 264 12.41 -11.62 0.46
CA VAL A 264 12.92 -12.24 1.69
C VAL A 264 12.18 -11.65 2.88
N GLY A 265 11.65 -12.48 3.75
CA GLY A 265 10.99 -12.03 4.98
C GLY A 265 11.27 -12.99 6.14
N HIS A 266 10.76 -12.65 7.32
CA HIS A 266 10.85 -13.50 8.50
C HIS A 266 9.45 -13.81 9.01
N ASN A 267 9.02 -15.08 8.99
CA ASN A 267 7.67 -15.47 9.39
C ASN A 267 6.58 -14.77 8.54
N MET A 268 6.82 -14.66 7.23
CA MET A 268 6.20 -13.65 6.37
C MET A 268 4.78 -13.98 5.87
N MET A 269 4.15 -15.03 6.41
CA MET A 269 2.87 -15.52 5.89
C MET A 269 1.76 -14.46 6.05
N THR A 270 1.70 -13.78 7.19
CA THR A 270 0.72 -12.72 7.42
C THR A 270 0.98 -11.50 6.53
N ASP A 271 2.26 -11.16 6.32
CA ASP A 271 2.68 -10.09 5.41
C ASP A 271 2.19 -10.36 3.99
N LEU A 272 2.38 -11.58 3.49
CA LEU A 272 1.92 -11.99 2.17
C LEU A 272 0.38 -11.95 2.03
N LEU A 273 -0.35 -12.31 3.08
CA LEU A 273 -1.81 -12.21 3.09
C LEU A 273 -2.27 -10.74 3.01
N HIS A 274 -1.61 -9.85 3.76
CA HIS A 274 -1.87 -8.42 3.70
C HIS A 274 -1.49 -7.82 2.34
N LEU A 275 -0.35 -8.19 1.77
CA LEU A 275 0.04 -7.74 0.42
C LEU A 275 -1.01 -8.14 -0.63
N HIS A 276 -1.50 -9.38 -0.55
CA HIS A 276 -2.55 -9.88 -1.45
C HIS A 276 -3.85 -9.09 -1.28
N GLU A 277 -4.41 -9.04 -0.07
CA GLU A 277 -5.69 -8.38 0.25
C GLU A 277 -5.70 -6.89 -0.12
N LYS A 278 -4.61 -6.18 0.23
CA LYS A 278 -4.58 -4.70 0.21
C LYS A 278 -4.10 -4.11 -1.12
N PHE A 279 -3.25 -4.81 -1.89
CA PHE A 279 -2.69 -4.27 -3.13
C PHE A 279 -3.03 -5.07 -4.39
N PHE A 280 -3.31 -6.38 -4.27
CA PHE A 280 -3.66 -7.19 -5.43
C PHE A 280 -5.17 -7.34 -5.56
N ARG A 281 -5.80 -8.24 -4.79
CA ARG A 281 -7.22 -8.58 -4.86
C ARG A 281 -7.68 -9.11 -3.50
N PRO A 282 -8.99 -9.11 -3.18
CA PRO A 282 -9.47 -9.77 -1.97
C PRO A 282 -8.99 -11.22 -1.87
N LEU A 283 -8.63 -11.64 -0.66
CA LEU A 283 -8.14 -12.98 -0.38
C LEU A 283 -9.17 -14.03 -0.82
N PRO A 284 -8.77 -15.02 -1.65
CA PRO A 284 -9.69 -16.05 -2.13
C PRO A 284 -10.14 -16.95 -0.99
N GLU A 285 -11.25 -17.66 -1.17
CA GLU A 285 -11.69 -18.67 -0.18
C GLU A 285 -10.79 -19.92 -0.20
N SER A 286 -10.19 -20.24 -1.34
CA SER A 286 -9.27 -21.37 -1.48
C SER A 286 -7.84 -20.98 -1.12
N TYR A 287 -7.25 -21.74 -0.19
CA TYR A 287 -5.84 -21.62 0.15
C TYR A 287 -4.92 -21.95 -1.04
N ASP A 288 -5.31 -22.89 -1.90
CA ASP A 288 -4.54 -23.21 -3.11
C ASP A 288 -4.55 -22.08 -4.12
N GLN A 289 -5.69 -21.39 -4.27
CA GLN A 289 -5.77 -20.20 -5.10
C GLN A 289 -4.89 -19.07 -4.56
N PHE A 290 -4.85 -18.89 -3.23
CA PHE A 290 -3.94 -17.92 -2.62
C PHE A 290 -2.47 -18.26 -2.94
N LYS A 291 -2.05 -19.52 -2.80
CA LYS A 291 -0.68 -19.95 -3.15
C LYS A 291 -0.35 -19.67 -4.62
N GLN A 292 -1.25 -19.98 -5.54
CA GLN A 292 -1.05 -19.69 -6.97
C GLN A 292 -0.91 -18.19 -7.22
N ASN A 293 -1.78 -17.38 -6.60
CA ASN A 293 -1.75 -15.94 -6.73
C ASN A 293 -0.43 -15.37 -6.20
N ILE A 294 -0.01 -15.74 -4.99
CA ILE A 294 1.17 -15.15 -4.36
C ILE A 294 2.46 -15.55 -5.09
N HIS A 295 2.56 -16.78 -5.62
CA HIS A 295 3.70 -17.19 -6.44
C HIS A 295 3.71 -16.55 -7.83
N SER A 296 2.55 -16.17 -8.36
CA SER A 296 2.48 -15.36 -9.59
C SER A 296 2.98 -13.93 -9.35
N LEU A 297 2.68 -13.36 -8.18
CA LEU A 297 3.15 -12.03 -7.79
C LEU A 297 4.65 -12.02 -7.46
N PHE A 298 5.10 -13.02 -6.71
CA PHE A 298 6.48 -13.16 -6.23
C PHE A 298 6.95 -14.61 -6.44
N PRO A 299 7.64 -14.92 -7.56
CA PRO A 299 8.03 -16.30 -7.87
C PRO A 299 9.00 -16.91 -6.85
N VAL A 300 9.89 -16.08 -6.30
CA VAL A 300 10.90 -16.50 -5.33
C VAL A 300 10.62 -15.84 -3.99
N LEU A 301 10.11 -16.64 -3.05
CA LEU A 301 9.83 -16.25 -1.67
C LEU A 301 10.79 -16.99 -0.73
N ILE A 302 11.47 -16.26 0.15
CA ILE A 302 12.41 -16.82 1.12
C ILE A 302 12.00 -16.40 2.52
N ASP A 303 11.40 -17.34 3.26
CA ASP A 303 11.11 -17.14 4.69
C ASP A 303 12.32 -17.59 5.52
N THR A 304 13.05 -16.62 6.05
CA THR A 304 14.26 -16.84 6.85
C THR A 304 14.00 -17.67 8.11
N LYS A 305 12.81 -17.62 8.71
CA LYS A 305 12.44 -18.46 9.86
C LYS A 305 12.38 -19.92 9.47
N ASN A 306 11.81 -20.21 8.29
CA ASN A 306 11.71 -21.58 7.78
C ASN A 306 13.07 -22.09 7.30
N VAL A 307 13.83 -21.26 6.56
CA VAL A 307 15.20 -21.57 6.15
C VAL A 307 16.05 -21.92 7.36
N THR A 308 16.02 -21.09 8.40
CA THR A 308 16.77 -21.30 9.64
C THR A 308 16.35 -22.62 10.29
N LYS A 309 15.04 -22.87 10.47
CA LYS A 309 14.54 -24.13 11.04
C LYS A 309 15.04 -25.36 10.27
N ASP A 310 15.04 -25.33 8.95
CA ASP A 310 15.44 -26.48 8.14
C ASP A 310 16.96 -26.69 8.14
N ILE A 311 17.75 -25.61 8.16
CA ILE A 311 19.20 -25.70 8.37
C ILE A 311 19.50 -26.32 9.74
N TRP A 312 18.85 -25.85 10.80
CA TRP A 312 19.03 -26.39 12.16
C TRP A 312 18.67 -27.87 12.25
N LYS A 313 17.61 -28.33 11.57
CA LYS A 313 17.29 -29.76 11.50
C LYS A 313 18.44 -30.55 10.88
N LYS A 314 19.01 -30.09 9.75
CA LYS A 314 20.14 -30.76 9.09
C LYS A 314 21.38 -30.78 9.99
N VAL A 315 21.74 -29.64 10.57
CA VAL A 315 22.88 -29.52 11.50
C VAL A 315 22.71 -30.45 12.70
N ARG A 316 21.51 -30.51 13.29
CA ARG A 316 21.22 -31.41 14.41
C ARG A 316 21.34 -32.89 14.03
N VAL A 317 20.87 -33.27 12.83
CA VAL A 317 21.04 -34.64 12.32
C VAL A 317 22.52 -34.97 12.13
N LEU A 318 23.28 -34.08 11.49
CA LEU A 318 24.74 -34.21 11.32
C LEU A 318 25.47 -34.32 12.67
N TRP A 319 25.08 -33.52 13.65
CA TRP A 319 25.67 -33.56 14.99
C TRP A 319 25.35 -34.88 15.70
N LEU A 320 24.12 -35.37 15.60
CA LEU A 320 23.71 -36.66 16.18
C LEU A 320 24.40 -37.85 15.49
N THR A 321 24.62 -37.82 14.17
CA THR A 321 25.35 -38.88 13.46
C THR A 321 26.86 -38.84 13.71
N LEU A 322 27.45 -37.65 13.91
CA LEU A 322 28.87 -37.51 14.27
C LEU A 322 29.12 -37.95 15.71
N THR A 323 28.23 -37.63 16.64
CA THR A 323 28.34 -38.04 18.06
C THR A 323 28.01 -39.53 18.30
N SER A 324 27.25 -40.18 17.41
CA SER A 324 26.97 -41.62 17.51
C SER A 324 28.02 -42.52 16.85
N SER A 325 28.94 -41.97 16.05
CA SER A 325 29.92 -42.75 15.29
C SER A 325 31.36 -42.64 15.78
N GLN A 326 31.72 -41.68 16.64
CA GLN A 326 33.08 -41.59 17.20
C GLN A 326 33.09 -41.13 18.66
N GLY A 327 33.53 -42.03 19.55
CA GLY A 327 34.05 -41.68 20.85
C GLY A 327 35.45 -41.08 20.72
N HIS A 328 35.54 -39.76 20.54
CA HIS A 328 36.57 -38.89 21.10
C HIS A 328 36.35 -37.47 20.58
N TRP A 329 36.17 -36.53 21.51
CA TRP A 329 36.09 -35.10 21.24
C TRP A 329 37.48 -34.56 20.93
N ASP A 330 37.59 -33.76 19.86
CA ASP A 330 38.00 -32.36 19.93
C ASP A 330 37.89 -31.71 18.55
N VAL A 331 37.72 -30.39 18.54
CA VAL A 331 37.62 -29.48 17.37
C VAL A 331 36.19 -29.27 16.84
N PHE A 332 35.44 -28.39 17.51
CA PHE A 332 34.99 -27.11 16.92
C PHE A 332 34.52 -26.19 18.05
N CYS A 333 35.41 -25.29 18.47
CA CYS A 333 35.08 -24.18 19.35
C CYS A 333 34.11 -23.22 18.64
N GLY A 334 33.12 -22.70 19.38
CA GLY A 334 32.38 -21.50 18.99
C GLY A 334 30.84 -21.55 19.05
N ALA A 335 30.24 -22.22 20.03
CA ALA A 335 28.81 -22.02 20.33
C ALA A 335 28.64 -20.84 21.32
N PRO A 336 27.81 -19.82 21.03
CA PRO A 336 27.40 -18.87 22.05
C PRO A 336 26.47 -19.59 23.03
N ARG A 337 26.89 -19.70 24.29
CA ARG A 337 26.04 -20.10 25.41
C ARG A 337 24.92 -19.07 25.56
N VAL A 338 23.74 -19.35 25.03
CA VAL A 338 22.51 -18.71 25.49
C VAL A 338 22.01 -19.51 26.69
N LEU A 339 22.38 -19.02 27.88
CA LEU A 339 21.77 -19.41 29.15
C LEU A 339 20.28 -19.01 29.08
N LEU A 340 19.41 -20.02 29.09
CA LEU A 340 18.02 -19.86 29.45
C LEU A 340 17.94 -19.82 30.98
N SER A 341 17.46 -18.70 31.53
CA SER A 341 16.84 -18.61 32.85
C SER A 341 15.33 -18.59 32.69
#